data_AF-A0A558C299-F1
#
_entry.id   AF-A0A558C299-F1
#
_cell.length_a   1.000
_cell.length_b   1.000
_cell.length_c   1.000
_cell.angle_alpha   90.00
_cell.angle_beta   90.00
_cell.angle_gamma   90.00
#
_symmetry.space_group_name_H-M   'P 1'
#
loop_
_entity.id
_entity.type
_entity.pdbx_description
1 polymer ?
#
loop_
_entity_poly.entity_id
_entity_poly.type
_entity_poly.pdbx_seq_one_letter_code
_entity_poly.pdbx_strand_id
1 'polypeptide(L)'
;MPSFSAAQLALTEVLRQRLAAAGCQYGRFDVSEPGTYLSLSGQKADGKTLYFWEFSQKFHELVNAYLQEQYDEYTSQLTIQIDVATAQAQYVRTPKLVPELATAATTAPTLLPTHDPTPYGLALAAQVAARLDLGTALAYSCRGYGGMGLARGAGAEYQYGEVWDGTLSPSKTFPTWAAFVAWLAAQSDFSLAGPDYQSASYRSTHRPITRRRLTELVQLA
;
A
#
# COMPACT_ATOMS: atom_id res chain seq x y z
N MET A 1 -16.56 -4.14 -29.41
CA MET A 1 -16.09 -4.27 -28.01
C MET A 1 -14.58 -4.35 -28.07
N PRO A 2 -13.82 -3.56 -27.31
CA PRO A 2 -12.38 -3.71 -27.30
C PRO A 2 -12.06 -5.12 -26.76
N SER A 3 -11.37 -5.91 -27.55
CA SER A 3 -10.88 -7.23 -27.16
C SER A 3 -9.82 -7.05 -26.08
N PHE A 4 -9.90 -7.79 -24.98
CA PHE A 4 -8.84 -7.79 -23.96
C PHE A 4 -7.51 -8.24 -24.57
N SER A 5 -6.41 -7.65 -24.10
CA SER A 5 -5.07 -8.03 -24.53
C SER A 5 -4.68 -9.43 -24.03
N ALA A 6 -3.66 -10.03 -24.65
CA ALA A 6 -3.14 -11.32 -24.21
C ALA A 6 -2.63 -11.27 -22.76
N ALA A 7 -2.01 -10.15 -22.34
CA ALA A 7 -1.56 -9.94 -20.97
C ALA A 7 -2.74 -9.85 -19.98
N GLN A 8 -3.82 -9.16 -20.35
CA GLN A 8 -5.05 -9.06 -19.55
C GLN A 8 -5.70 -10.44 -19.30
N LEU A 9 -5.85 -11.22 -20.37
CA LEU A 9 -6.43 -12.56 -20.29
C LEU A 9 -5.57 -13.50 -19.45
N ALA A 10 -4.25 -13.49 -19.67
CA ALA A 10 -3.31 -14.32 -18.92
C ALA A 10 -3.26 -13.95 -17.42
N LEU A 11 -3.22 -12.65 -17.11
CA LEU A 11 -3.21 -12.17 -15.72
C LEU A 11 -4.52 -12.52 -15.01
N THR A 12 -5.66 -12.31 -15.67
CA THR A 12 -6.98 -12.67 -15.12
C THR A 12 -7.07 -14.16 -14.80
N GLU A 13 -6.61 -15.03 -15.70
CA GLU A 13 -6.70 -16.47 -15.47
C GLU A 13 -5.82 -16.91 -14.29
N VAL A 14 -4.60 -16.37 -14.17
CA VAL A 14 -3.72 -16.69 -13.03
C VAL A 14 -4.31 -16.20 -11.71
N LEU A 15 -4.87 -14.99 -11.68
CA LEU A 15 -5.54 -14.44 -10.50
C LEU A 15 -6.76 -15.29 -10.13
N ARG A 16 -7.59 -15.66 -11.11
CA ARG A 16 -8.80 -16.49 -10.93
C ARG A 16 -8.45 -17.87 -10.39
N GLN A 17 -7.47 -18.56 -10.97
CA GLN A 17 -7.02 -19.89 -10.49
C GLN A 17 -6.59 -19.83 -9.04
N ARG A 18 -5.87 -18.77 -8.66
CA ARG A 18 -5.38 -18.58 -7.31
C ARG A 18 -6.51 -18.32 -6.30
N LEU A 19 -7.46 -17.46 -6.67
CA LEU A 19 -8.65 -17.17 -5.86
C LEU A 19 -9.53 -18.42 -5.71
N ALA A 20 -9.72 -19.18 -6.79
CA ALA A 20 -10.48 -20.43 -6.79
C ALA A 20 -9.83 -21.49 -5.89
N ALA A 21 -8.51 -21.66 -5.97
CA ALA A 21 -7.77 -22.62 -5.12
C ALA A 21 -7.90 -22.30 -3.62
N ALA A 22 -8.13 -21.04 -3.26
CA ALA A 22 -8.37 -20.61 -1.88
C ALA A 22 -9.85 -20.59 -1.46
N GLY A 23 -10.77 -20.95 -2.37
CA GLY A 23 -12.21 -20.96 -2.12
C GLY A 23 -12.86 -19.58 -2.09
N CYS A 24 -12.27 -18.58 -2.77
CA CYS A 24 -12.84 -17.24 -2.90
C CYS A 24 -13.88 -17.19 -4.03
N GLN A 25 -14.93 -16.41 -3.85
CA GLN A 25 -15.96 -16.12 -4.86
C GLN A 25 -15.63 -14.87 -5.66
N TYR A 26 -15.01 -13.88 -5.00
CA TYR A 26 -14.58 -12.62 -5.60
C TYR A 26 -13.13 -12.38 -5.27
N GLY A 27 -12.44 -11.60 -6.11
CA GLY A 27 -11.14 -11.05 -5.75
C GLY A 27 -10.88 -9.70 -6.37
N ARG A 28 -9.96 -8.99 -5.73
CA ARG A 28 -9.51 -7.67 -6.12
C ARG A 28 -7.99 -7.66 -6.15
N PHE A 29 -7.46 -7.35 -7.31
CA PHE A 29 -6.04 -7.13 -7.53
C PHE A 29 -5.79 -5.64 -7.76
N ASP A 30 -4.86 -5.07 -7.03
CA ASP A 30 -4.47 -3.66 -7.16
C ASP A 30 -2.99 -3.57 -7.51
N VAL A 31 -2.68 -2.71 -8.47
CA VAL A 31 -1.31 -2.33 -8.82
C VAL A 31 -1.14 -0.83 -8.98
N SER A 32 -0.17 -0.24 -8.29
CA SER A 32 0.08 1.22 -8.27
C SER A 32 1.54 1.53 -8.53
N GLU A 33 1.82 2.48 -9.45
CA GLU A 33 3.14 2.90 -9.97
C GLU A 33 4.02 1.74 -10.46
N PRO A 34 4.73 1.82 -11.60
CA PRO A 34 5.07 0.63 -12.41
C PRO A 34 5.74 -0.50 -11.60
N GLY A 35 4.92 -1.47 -11.16
CA GLY A 35 5.30 -2.67 -10.41
C GLY A 35 5.56 -2.51 -8.91
N THR A 36 5.30 -1.34 -8.32
CA THR A 36 5.77 -0.96 -6.97
C THR A 36 4.88 -1.47 -5.84
N TYR A 37 3.60 -1.66 -6.11
CA TYR A 37 2.62 -2.12 -5.15
C TYR A 37 1.75 -3.18 -5.82
N LEU A 38 1.75 -4.41 -5.32
CA LEU A 38 0.85 -5.49 -5.77
C LEU A 38 0.07 -6.00 -4.57
N SER A 39 -1.25 -5.92 -4.64
CA SER A 39 -2.12 -6.46 -3.60
C SER A 39 -3.17 -7.34 -4.23
N LEU A 40 -3.31 -8.57 -3.76
CA LEU A 40 -4.41 -9.46 -4.12
C LEU A 40 -5.19 -9.80 -2.87
N SER A 41 -6.48 -9.51 -2.90
CA SER A 41 -7.45 -9.93 -1.90
C SER A 41 -8.55 -10.77 -2.54
N GLY A 42 -9.12 -11.69 -1.78
CA GLY A 42 -10.20 -12.56 -2.20
C GLY A 42 -11.26 -12.69 -1.11
N GLN A 43 -12.53 -12.62 -1.48
CA GLN A 43 -13.65 -12.75 -0.55
C GLN A 43 -14.28 -14.13 -0.68
N LYS A 44 -14.46 -14.81 0.45
CA LYS A 44 -15.16 -16.09 0.54
C LYS A 44 -16.67 -15.93 0.68
N ALA A 45 -17.40 -17.02 0.48
CA ALA A 45 -18.85 -17.08 0.65
C ALA A 45 -19.35 -16.72 2.06
N ASP A 46 -18.51 -16.91 3.08
CA ASP A 46 -18.80 -16.54 4.47
C ASP A 46 -18.49 -15.06 4.78
N GLY A 47 -18.15 -14.27 3.75
CA GLY A 47 -17.82 -12.86 3.85
C GLY A 47 -16.38 -12.56 4.30
N LYS A 48 -15.58 -13.58 4.65
CA LYS A 48 -14.19 -13.37 5.07
C LYS A 48 -13.28 -13.03 3.89
N THR A 49 -12.38 -12.08 4.11
CA THR A 49 -11.36 -11.69 3.15
C THR A 49 -10.05 -12.42 3.43
N LEU A 50 -9.53 -13.08 2.40
CA LEU A 50 -8.17 -13.60 2.34
C LEU A 50 -7.28 -12.64 1.55
N TYR A 51 -6.03 -12.56 1.95
CA TYR A 51 -5.03 -11.78 1.26
C TYR A 51 -3.91 -12.71 0.82
N PHE A 52 -3.37 -12.44 -0.37
CA PHE A 52 -2.36 -13.26 -1.01
C PHE A 52 -1.09 -12.44 -1.16
N TRP A 53 0.00 -12.98 -0.63
CA TRP A 53 1.23 -12.23 -0.41
C TRP A 53 2.42 -12.74 -1.22
N GLU A 54 2.35 -14.00 -1.68
CA GLU A 54 3.47 -14.66 -2.35
C GLU A 54 3.27 -14.70 -3.86
N PHE A 55 3.91 -13.84 -4.63
CA PHE A 55 3.77 -13.90 -6.10
C PHE A 55 5.02 -14.51 -6.73
N SER A 56 4.82 -15.48 -7.64
CA SER A 56 5.94 -16.09 -8.35
C SER A 56 6.61 -15.09 -9.29
N GLN A 57 7.86 -15.32 -9.68
CA GLN A 57 8.55 -14.48 -10.67
C GLN A 57 7.75 -14.36 -11.98
N LYS A 58 7.18 -15.47 -12.43
CA LYS A 58 6.30 -15.53 -13.61
C LYS A 58 5.05 -14.65 -13.47
N PHE A 59 4.51 -14.50 -12.25
CA PHE A 59 3.40 -13.58 -12.00
C PHE A 59 3.85 -12.12 -12.15
N HIS A 60 5.03 -11.76 -11.63
CA HIS A 60 5.57 -10.40 -11.78
C HIS A 60 5.85 -10.04 -13.24
N GLU A 61 6.35 -10.99 -14.04
CA GLU A 61 6.54 -10.80 -15.49
C GLU A 61 5.21 -10.52 -16.21
N LEU A 62 4.15 -11.25 -15.87
CA LEU A 62 2.80 -11.02 -16.42
C LEU A 62 2.23 -9.66 -16.01
N VAL A 63 2.41 -9.26 -14.75
CA VAL A 63 1.99 -7.94 -14.27
C VAL A 63 2.77 -6.83 -14.98
N ASN A 64 4.07 -6.98 -15.18
CA ASN A 64 4.88 -6.01 -15.91
C ASN A 64 4.42 -5.87 -17.37
N ALA A 65 4.12 -6.98 -18.04
CA ALA A 65 3.56 -6.95 -19.40
C ALA A 65 2.21 -6.20 -19.42
N TYR A 66 1.33 -6.47 -18.46
CA TYR A 66 0.06 -5.75 -18.32
C TYR A 66 0.25 -4.25 -18.07
N LEU A 67 1.20 -3.88 -17.20
CA LEU A 67 1.51 -2.48 -16.90
C LEU A 67 2.09 -1.74 -18.10
N GLN A 68 2.98 -2.36 -18.87
CA GLN A 68 3.52 -1.74 -20.09
C GLN A 68 2.43 -1.38 -21.12
N GLU A 69 1.34 -2.15 -21.14
CA GLU A 69 0.22 -1.92 -22.05
C GLU A 69 -0.82 -0.91 -21.52
N GLN A 70 -1.04 -0.88 -20.21
CA GLN A 70 -2.21 -0.20 -19.61
C GLN A 70 -1.86 0.94 -18.64
N TYR A 71 -0.60 1.06 -18.26
CA TYR A 71 -0.12 2.07 -17.32
C TYR A 71 0.60 3.19 -18.09
N ASP A 72 0.07 4.41 -17.98
CA ASP A 72 0.71 5.61 -18.53
C ASP A 72 1.11 6.60 -17.43
N GLU A 73 1.71 7.72 -17.82
CA GLU A 73 2.17 8.78 -16.91
C GLU A 73 1.04 9.41 -16.06
N TYR A 74 -0.21 9.30 -16.50
CA TYR A 74 -1.41 9.83 -15.84
C TYR A 74 -2.13 8.80 -14.98
N THR A 75 -1.64 7.56 -14.90
CA THR A 75 -2.24 6.49 -14.10
C THR A 75 -1.64 6.47 -12.71
N SER A 76 -2.47 6.40 -11.68
CA SER A 76 -2.04 6.23 -10.28
C SER A 76 -2.18 4.78 -9.82
N GLN A 77 -3.23 4.10 -10.29
CA GLN A 77 -3.54 2.72 -9.91
C GLN A 77 -4.34 2.03 -11.01
N LEU A 78 -4.08 0.73 -11.18
CA LEU A 78 -4.94 -0.19 -11.92
C LEU A 78 -5.52 -1.20 -10.93
N THR A 79 -6.82 -1.44 -11.03
CA THR A 79 -7.54 -2.42 -10.22
C THR A 79 -8.21 -3.43 -11.13
N ILE A 80 -8.06 -4.71 -10.83
CA ILE A 80 -8.75 -5.81 -11.49
C ILE A 80 -9.69 -6.45 -10.47
N GLN A 81 -10.99 -6.37 -10.73
CA GLN A 81 -12.01 -7.08 -9.95
C GLN A 81 -12.41 -8.35 -10.69
N ILE A 82 -12.39 -9.48 -10.02
CA ILE A 82 -12.59 -10.80 -10.62
C ILE A 82 -13.75 -11.49 -9.93
N ASP A 83 -14.74 -11.89 -10.71
CA ASP A 83 -15.75 -12.86 -10.32
C ASP A 83 -15.23 -14.26 -10.69
N VAL A 84 -15.00 -15.08 -9.66
CA VAL A 84 -14.34 -16.39 -9.82
C VAL A 84 -15.27 -17.39 -10.51
N ALA A 85 -16.58 -17.29 -10.30
CA ALA A 85 -17.58 -18.24 -10.80
C ALA A 85 -17.86 -18.04 -12.29
N THR A 86 -17.91 -16.79 -12.74
CA THR A 86 -18.22 -16.42 -14.12
C THR A 86 -16.98 -16.16 -14.97
N ALA A 87 -15.79 -16.18 -14.36
CA ALA A 87 -14.52 -15.79 -14.99
C ALA A 87 -14.54 -14.38 -15.60
N GLN A 88 -15.44 -13.52 -15.12
CA GLN A 88 -15.51 -12.13 -15.56
C GLN A 88 -14.52 -11.28 -14.77
N ALA A 89 -13.83 -10.39 -15.49
CA ALA A 89 -12.93 -9.41 -14.90
C ALA A 89 -13.32 -7.99 -15.32
N GLN A 90 -13.33 -7.09 -14.36
CA GLN A 90 -13.49 -5.65 -14.58
C GLN A 90 -12.17 -4.95 -14.29
N TYR A 91 -11.75 -4.10 -15.22
CA TYR A 91 -10.50 -3.36 -15.13
C TYR A 91 -10.83 -1.90 -14.90
N VAL A 92 -10.33 -1.36 -13.80
CA VAL A 92 -10.55 0.03 -13.40
C VAL A 92 -9.20 0.74 -13.40
N ARG A 93 -9.17 1.91 -14.01
CA ARG A 93 -7.99 2.77 -14.06
C ARG A 93 -8.25 4.04 -13.26
N THR A 94 -7.45 4.26 -12.24
CA THR A 94 -7.50 5.48 -11.44
C THR A 94 -6.46 6.47 -11.96
N PRO A 95 -6.84 7.70 -12.33
CA PRO A 95 -5.90 8.72 -12.77
C PRO A 95 -5.12 9.33 -11.59
N LYS A 96 -3.96 9.91 -11.86
CA LYS A 96 -3.25 10.79 -10.92
C LYS A 96 -4.05 12.08 -10.77
N LEU A 97 -4.33 12.49 -9.54
CA LEU A 97 -4.88 13.81 -9.24
C LEU A 97 -3.83 14.86 -9.61
N VAL A 98 -4.06 15.60 -10.69
CA VAL A 98 -3.30 16.82 -11.01
C VAL A 98 -3.86 17.93 -10.13
N PRO A 99 -3.07 18.55 -9.23
CA PRO A 99 -3.52 19.74 -8.53
C PRO A 99 -3.42 20.93 -9.49
N GLU A 100 -4.53 21.28 -10.12
CA GLU A 100 -4.67 22.57 -10.80
C GLU A 100 -5.13 23.62 -9.78
N LEU A 101 -4.47 24.78 -9.80
CA LEU A 101 -4.62 25.99 -8.96
C LEU A 101 -3.79 26.07 -7.67
N ALA A 102 -2.49 26.32 -7.84
CA ALA A 102 -1.75 27.22 -6.96
C ALA A 102 -0.87 28.15 -7.81
N THR A 103 -1.47 29.24 -8.28
CA THR A 103 -0.79 30.33 -8.97
C THR A 103 0.07 31.13 -7.98
N ALA A 104 1.28 31.49 -8.44
CA ALA A 104 2.18 32.53 -7.92
C ALA A 104 2.89 32.29 -6.57
N ALA A 105 4.19 31.99 -6.63
CA ALA A 105 5.25 32.98 -6.40
C ALA A 105 6.64 32.33 -6.47
N THR A 106 7.48 32.91 -7.33
CA THR A 106 8.91 32.71 -7.42
C THR A 106 9.60 33.08 -6.10
N THR A 107 10.27 32.13 -5.46
CA THR A 107 11.56 32.38 -4.79
C THR A 107 12.26 31.04 -4.54
N ALA A 108 13.56 30.99 -4.81
CA ALA A 108 14.40 29.81 -4.63
C ALA A 108 14.22 29.20 -3.22
N PRO A 109 14.09 27.86 -3.08
CA PRO A 109 13.83 27.27 -1.78
C PRO A 109 15.10 27.32 -0.93
N THR A 110 15.10 28.25 0.03
CA THR A 110 15.91 28.16 1.24
C THR A 110 15.46 26.93 2.01
N LEU A 111 16.41 26.05 2.34
CA LEU A 111 16.19 24.79 3.05
C LEU A 111 15.52 25.02 4.42
N LEU A 112 14.20 24.87 4.47
CA LEU A 112 13.43 24.78 5.72
C LEU A 112 13.47 23.33 6.25
N PRO A 113 13.37 23.14 7.58
CA PRO A 113 13.54 21.82 8.21
C PRO A 113 12.45 20.86 7.74
N THR A 114 12.87 19.67 7.35
CA THR A 114 12.21 18.89 6.30
C THR A 114 11.16 17.89 6.82
N HIS A 115 10.69 18.02 8.07
CA HIS A 115 9.57 17.23 8.62
C HIS A 115 8.84 17.96 9.75
N ASP A 116 7.51 17.84 9.76
CA ASP A 116 6.59 18.45 10.73
C ASP A 116 6.69 17.77 12.12
N PRO A 117 7.07 18.51 13.20
CA PRO A 117 7.14 17.95 14.54
C PRO A 117 5.75 17.78 15.20
N THR A 118 4.67 18.25 14.56
CA THR A 118 3.32 18.20 15.12
C THR A 118 2.86 16.76 15.35
N PRO A 119 2.48 16.39 16.59
CA PRO A 119 1.97 15.05 16.88
C PRO A 119 0.73 14.69 16.05
N TYR A 120 0.63 13.44 15.62
CA TYR A 120 -0.48 12.94 14.80
C TYR A 120 -1.83 13.05 15.49
N GLY A 121 -1.84 12.89 16.82
CA GLY A 121 -3.05 12.98 17.64
C GLY A 121 -3.91 11.71 17.59
N LEU A 122 -4.78 11.60 18.59
CA LEU A 122 -5.57 10.39 18.84
C LEU A 122 -6.53 10.05 17.70
N ALA A 123 -7.15 11.05 17.07
CA ALA A 123 -8.14 10.84 16.02
C ALA A 123 -7.56 10.12 14.80
N LEU A 124 -6.42 10.61 14.28
CA LEU A 124 -5.74 9.99 13.14
C LEU A 124 -5.21 8.60 13.50
N ALA A 125 -4.58 8.47 14.68
CA ALA A 125 -4.05 7.19 15.14
C ALA A 125 -5.14 6.11 15.29
N ALA A 126 -6.30 6.47 15.83
CA ALA A 126 -7.46 5.58 15.96
C ALA A 126 -7.99 5.11 14.60
N GLN A 127 -8.08 6.02 13.62
CA GLN A 127 -8.51 5.69 12.26
C GLN A 127 -7.52 4.76 11.57
N VAL A 128 -6.22 5.02 11.72
CA VAL A 128 -5.16 4.12 11.22
C VAL A 128 -5.30 2.74 11.84
N ALA A 129 -5.45 2.64 13.17
CA ALA A 129 -5.64 1.37 13.86
C ALA A 129 -6.85 0.60 13.33
N ALA A 130 -7.98 1.29 13.10
CA ALA A 130 -9.16 0.68 12.51
C ALA A 130 -8.89 0.15 11.09
N ARG A 131 -8.09 0.85 10.26
CA ARG A 131 -7.68 0.33 8.94
C ARG A 131 -6.80 -0.92 9.06
N LEU A 132 -5.90 -0.94 10.04
CA LEU A 132 -5.07 -2.13 10.31
C LEU A 132 -5.92 -3.32 10.78
N ASP A 133 -6.98 -3.07 11.56
CA ASP A 133 -7.93 -4.10 12.00
C ASP A 133 -8.72 -4.71 10.84
N LEU A 134 -8.98 -3.92 9.80
CA LEU A 134 -9.57 -4.39 8.54
C LEU A 134 -8.58 -5.14 7.64
N GLY A 135 -7.35 -5.38 8.10
CA GLY A 135 -6.31 -6.09 7.36
C GLY A 135 -5.52 -5.21 6.39
N THR A 136 -5.73 -3.89 6.41
CA THR A 136 -4.90 -2.96 5.64
C THR A 136 -3.51 -2.86 6.28
N ALA A 137 -2.44 -2.75 5.50
CA ALA A 137 -1.10 -2.49 6.02
C ALA A 137 -0.53 -1.21 5.39
N LEU A 138 0.22 -0.46 6.18
CA LEU A 138 1.00 0.68 5.70
C LEU A 138 2.45 0.24 5.50
N ALA A 139 2.80 -0.26 4.32
CA ALA A 139 4.17 -0.64 4.00
C ALA A 139 4.50 -0.23 2.57
N TYR A 140 5.78 0.01 2.28
CA TYR A 140 6.25 0.15 0.91
C TYR A 140 6.99 -1.13 0.56
N SER A 141 6.42 -1.90 -0.37
CA SER A 141 6.88 -3.25 -0.70
C SER A 141 7.76 -3.22 -1.94
N CYS A 142 9.08 -3.26 -1.75
CA CYS A 142 10.03 -3.39 -2.85
C CYS A 142 11.10 -4.43 -2.49
N ARG A 143 11.80 -4.95 -3.50
CA ARG A 143 13.01 -5.75 -3.28
C ARG A 143 14.06 -4.89 -2.59
N GLY A 144 14.67 -5.40 -1.54
CA GLY A 144 15.55 -4.68 -0.63
C GLY A 144 14.78 -3.87 0.41
N TYR A 145 15.34 -2.73 0.81
CA TYR A 145 14.78 -1.92 1.88
C TYR A 145 13.57 -1.10 1.42
N GLY A 146 12.41 -1.39 2.02
CA GLY A 146 11.13 -0.71 1.79
C GLY A 146 10.86 0.47 2.74
N GLY A 147 11.67 0.69 3.76
CA GLY A 147 11.43 1.75 4.75
C GLY A 147 10.64 1.29 5.96
N MET A 148 9.93 2.21 6.62
CA MET A 148 9.14 1.91 7.81
C MET A 148 7.68 1.60 7.47
N GLY A 149 7.09 0.68 8.21
CA GLY A 149 5.69 0.28 8.02
C GLY A 149 4.91 -0.04 9.29
N LEU A 150 3.60 -0.22 9.09
CA LEU A 150 2.61 -0.63 10.09
C LEU A 150 1.79 -1.79 9.56
N ALA A 151 1.57 -2.80 10.39
CA ALA A 151 0.71 -3.92 10.05
C ALA A 151 0.01 -4.46 11.31
N ARG A 152 -0.98 -5.32 11.09
CA ARG A 152 -1.54 -6.18 12.12
C ARG A 152 -0.92 -7.56 11.98
N GLY A 153 -0.26 -8.04 13.03
CA GLY A 153 0.39 -9.34 13.08
C GLY A 153 -0.60 -10.50 13.20
N ALA A 154 -0.13 -11.72 12.94
CA ALA A 154 -0.94 -12.95 13.04
C ALA A 154 -1.56 -13.18 14.44
N GLY A 155 -0.96 -12.63 15.49
CA GLY A 155 -1.46 -12.66 16.87
C GLY A 155 -2.44 -11.54 17.23
N ALA A 156 -2.98 -10.80 16.25
CA ALA A 156 -3.84 -9.63 16.46
C ALA A 156 -3.15 -8.45 17.20
N GLU A 157 -1.81 -8.44 17.20
CA GLU A 157 -0.98 -7.33 17.69
C GLU A 157 -0.74 -6.30 16.58
N TYR A 158 -0.54 -5.04 16.94
CA TYR A 158 -0.09 -4.01 16.00
C TYR A 158 1.42 -4.00 15.95
N GLN A 159 1.98 -3.84 14.77
CA GLN A 159 3.41 -3.94 14.55
C GLN A 159 3.90 -2.67 13.84
N TYR A 160 5.04 -2.15 14.29
CA TYR A 160 5.81 -1.11 13.63
C TYR A 160 7.22 -1.63 13.40
N GLY A 161 7.77 -1.41 12.22
CA GLY A 161 9.05 -1.98 11.88
C GLY A 161 9.58 -1.58 10.52
N GLU A 162 10.79 -2.03 10.25
CA GLU A 162 11.39 -1.94 8.93
C GLU A 162 10.74 -2.93 7.99
N VAL A 163 10.64 -2.56 6.72
CA VAL A 163 10.12 -3.41 5.66
C VAL A 163 11.29 -3.82 4.78
N TRP A 164 11.54 -5.11 4.68
CA TRP A 164 12.60 -5.70 3.86
C TRP A 164 11.98 -6.72 2.92
N ASP A 165 12.20 -6.58 1.62
CA ASP A 165 11.66 -7.46 0.59
C ASP A 165 10.13 -7.66 0.76
N GLY A 166 9.42 -6.58 1.11
CA GLY A 166 7.98 -6.59 1.37
C GLY A 166 7.54 -7.20 2.71
N THR A 167 8.47 -7.69 3.54
CA THR A 167 8.21 -8.25 4.86
C THR A 167 8.45 -7.21 5.94
N LEU A 168 7.45 -6.98 6.80
CA LEU A 168 7.64 -6.15 7.99
C LEU A 168 8.39 -6.94 9.05
N SER A 169 9.59 -6.47 9.40
CA SER A 169 10.40 -6.92 10.52
C SER A 169 10.05 -6.04 11.73
N PRO A 170 9.21 -6.52 12.66
CA PRO A 170 8.70 -5.68 13.75
C PRO A 170 9.82 -5.28 14.70
N SER A 171 10.03 -3.98 14.86
CA SER A 171 10.91 -3.41 15.89
C SER A 171 10.13 -3.03 17.16
N LYS A 172 8.82 -2.79 17.02
CA LYS A 172 7.88 -2.59 18.11
C LYS A 172 6.59 -3.34 17.83
N THR A 173 6.08 -4.02 18.85
CA THR A 173 4.76 -4.64 18.83
C THR A 173 3.91 -4.08 19.96
N PHE A 174 2.60 -3.97 19.70
CA PHE A 174 1.62 -3.44 20.62
C PHE A 174 0.49 -4.46 20.76
N PRO A 175 0.30 -5.03 21.96
CA PRO A 175 -0.66 -6.13 22.14
C PRO A 175 -2.11 -5.67 22.08
N THR A 176 -2.38 -4.37 22.17
CA THR A 176 -3.75 -3.83 22.21
C THR A 176 -3.91 -2.59 21.34
N TRP A 177 -5.15 -2.37 20.90
CA TRP A 177 -5.55 -1.18 20.13
C TRP A 177 -5.18 0.10 20.87
N ALA A 178 -5.49 0.15 22.16
CA ALA A 178 -5.21 1.33 23.00
C ALA A 178 -3.71 1.62 23.11
N ALA A 179 -2.87 0.59 23.27
CA ALA A 179 -1.42 0.76 23.35
C ALA A 179 -0.84 1.29 22.04
N PHE A 180 -1.31 0.76 20.90
CA PHE A 180 -0.90 1.22 19.59
C PHE A 180 -1.33 2.68 19.32
N VAL A 181 -2.60 3.00 19.57
CA VAL A 181 -3.15 4.34 19.33
C VAL A 181 -2.49 5.38 20.19
N ALA A 182 -2.27 5.09 21.48
CA ALA A 182 -1.57 6.00 22.38
C ALA A 182 -0.14 6.27 21.91
N TRP A 183 0.58 5.23 21.46
CA TRP A 183 1.92 5.38 20.90
C TRP A 183 1.92 6.22 19.63
N LEU A 184 1.10 5.87 18.63
CA LEU A 184 1.08 6.53 17.32
C LEU A 184 0.61 7.99 17.44
N ALA A 185 -0.35 8.28 18.31
CA ALA A 185 -0.85 9.64 18.54
C ALA A 185 0.23 10.60 19.05
N ALA A 186 1.22 10.07 19.79
CA ALA A 186 2.35 10.84 20.30
C ALA A 186 3.50 10.99 19.28
N GLN A 187 3.43 10.29 18.14
CA GLN A 187 4.44 10.39 17.08
C GLN A 187 4.18 11.58 16.16
N SER A 188 5.22 12.01 15.44
CA SER A 188 5.17 13.00 14.38
C SER A 188 6.08 12.59 13.23
N ASP A 189 6.03 13.32 12.11
CA ASP A 189 6.93 13.05 10.97
C ASP A 189 8.39 13.18 11.40
N PHE A 190 8.67 14.09 12.33
CA PHE A 190 9.99 14.24 12.91
C PHE A 190 10.40 13.04 13.79
N SER A 191 9.52 12.53 14.66
CA SER A 191 9.90 11.43 15.57
C SER A 191 10.05 10.08 14.87
N LEU A 192 9.36 9.88 13.75
CA LEU A 192 9.43 8.65 12.94
C LEU A 192 10.45 8.72 11.80
N ALA A 193 11.13 9.85 11.60
CA ALA A 193 12.15 10.03 10.56
C ALA A 193 13.46 9.26 10.85
N GLY A 194 13.68 8.80 12.08
CA GLY A 194 14.88 8.09 12.49
C GLY A 194 16.05 9.02 12.89
N PRO A 195 17.01 8.53 13.69
CA PRO A 195 18.07 9.35 14.29
C PRO A 195 19.07 9.93 13.27
N ASP A 196 19.30 9.23 12.15
CA ASP A 196 20.29 9.61 11.13
C ASP A 196 19.69 10.35 9.93
N TYR A 197 18.45 10.81 10.06
CA TYR A 197 17.72 11.55 9.01
C TYR A 197 18.41 12.84 8.55
N GLN A 198 19.38 13.35 9.29
CA GLN A 198 20.16 14.51 8.84
C GLN A 198 21.18 14.15 7.75
N SER A 199 21.51 12.86 7.58
CA SER A 199 22.43 12.43 6.53
C SER A 199 21.70 12.25 5.19
N ALA A 200 22.21 12.89 4.14
CA ALA A 200 21.59 12.88 2.81
C ALA A 200 21.44 11.46 2.20
N SER A 201 22.36 10.55 2.53
CA SER A 201 22.33 9.14 2.14
C SER A 201 21.26 8.33 2.87
N TYR A 202 20.99 8.63 4.15
CA TYR A 202 19.90 8.02 4.89
C TYR A 202 18.55 8.58 4.47
N ARG A 203 18.45 9.88 4.15
CA ARG A 203 17.20 10.48 3.65
C ARG A 203 16.68 9.89 2.35
N SER A 204 17.57 9.52 1.43
CA SER A 204 17.18 8.98 0.12
C SER A 204 16.73 7.52 0.19
N THR A 205 17.03 6.82 1.29
CA THR A 205 16.79 5.38 1.46
C THR A 205 15.82 5.06 2.60
N HIS A 206 15.85 5.86 3.67
CA HIS A 206 14.95 5.78 4.81
C HIS A 206 13.63 6.44 4.45
N ARG A 207 12.61 5.60 4.18
CA ARG A 207 11.25 6.03 3.89
C ARG A 207 10.42 5.95 5.16
N PRO A 208 10.35 7.03 5.98
CA PRO A 208 9.61 6.99 7.22
C PRO A 208 8.10 6.96 7.00
N ILE A 209 7.38 6.72 8.08
CA ILE A 209 5.94 6.97 8.15
C ILE A 209 5.75 8.48 8.28
N THR A 210 4.83 9.03 7.49
CA THR A 210 4.47 10.45 7.55
C THR A 210 2.96 10.60 7.72
N ARG A 211 2.52 11.75 8.24
CA ARG A 211 1.12 12.14 8.37
C ARG A 211 0.38 11.96 7.05
N ARG A 212 1.01 12.36 5.94
CA ARG A 212 0.44 12.19 4.60
C ARG A 212 0.10 10.72 4.31
N ARG A 213 1.06 9.80 4.52
CA ARG A 213 0.87 8.36 4.31
C ARG A 213 -0.22 7.78 5.22
N LEU A 214 -0.30 8.23 6.47
CA LEU A 214 -1.34 7.81 7.41
C LEU A 214 -2.73 8.29 6.97
N THR A 215 -2.85 9.54 6.53
CA THR A 215 -4.11 10.08 6.02
C THR A 215 -4.55 9.37 4.75
N GLU A 216 -3.63 9.11 3.81
CA GLU A 216 -3.90 8.35 2.58
C GLU A 216 -4.43 6.94 2.91
N LEU A 217 -3.82 6.23 3.87
CA LEU A 217 -4.28 4.91 4.32
C LEU A 217 -5.74 4.93 4.83
N VAL A 218 -6.09 5.99 5.56
CA VAL A 218 -7.44 6.18 6.11
C VAL A 218 -8.46 6.49 5.02
N GLN A 219 -8.05 7.20 3.96
CA GLN A 219 -8.92 7.63 2.87
C GLN A 219 -9.20 6.56 1.81
N LEU A 220 -8.49 5.42 1.81
CA LEU A 220 -8.68 4.29 0.87
C LEU A 220 -10.01 3.51 1.06
N ALA A 221 -11.10 4.20 1.38
CA ALA A 221 -12.45 3.63 1.53
C ALA A 221 -13.13 3.43 0.18
#